data_AF-A0A8J4RAM4-F1
#
_entry.id   AF-A0A8J4RAM4-F1
#
_cell.length_a   1.000
_cell.length_b   1.000
_cell.length_c   1.000
_cell.angle_alpha   90.00
_cell.angle_beta   90.00
_cell.angle_gamma   90.00
#
_symmetry.space_group_name_H-M   'P 1'
#
loop_
_entity.id
_entity.type
_entity.pdbx_description
1 polymer ?
#
loop_
_entity_poly.entity_id
_entity_poly.type
_entity_poly.pdbx_seq_one_letter_code
_entity_poly.pdbx_strand_id
1 'polypeptide(L)'
;MLKVGRFFGAAMGSIAGSNVLPVKSVGKFGPQSTLKSLFSSSGPHQNFVGSSWQLDCDNETYAGLLPTNFESTPMVGLDAMKHANSTLEDFCRSYFMFHGMDVNRPQSIFKYLPVLSFTGSFLYQLDCLNEKILNLHTSGVSVSERGCKEGHQRLITKITGALQSNPFRPLTGLLECHGLLTERIREEFKSAEEYWPLERKLCSALMNKEEISIEDVMRAIHLKSSDYRILNLLLYQLRAEKVNDLHMEFLSVAEFLVEVSDDLIDYEDDVLKNSFNVLRMFVKIYGASRAPTMLVKYITEAEQKYDSLLKTLDPQLALNYQKRRDEVIEEGGKIHGHDLRTWSMPNVIVDEELYRSNFTNSK
;
A
#
# COMPACT_ATOMS: atom_id res chain seq x y z
N MET A 1 9.22 3.36 -29.21
CA MET A 1 9.22 2.58 -27.96
C MET A 1 10.67 2.46 -27.49
N LEU A 2 11.06 3.21 -26.45
CA LEU A 2 12.39 3.05 -25.84
C LEU A 2 12.37 1.76 -25.02
N LYS A 3 13.23 0.80 -25.37
CA LYS A 3 13.47 -0.40 -24.57
C LYS A 3 14.83 -0.23 -23.89
N VAL A 4 14.83 -0.22 -22.58
CA VAL A 4 16.04 -0.13 -21.74
C VAL A 4 15.88 -1.15 -20.62
N GLY A 5 16.98 -1.67 -20.07
CA GLY A 5 16.99 -2.33 -18.76
C GLY A 5 16.22 -3.65 -18.60
N ARG A 6 16.17 -4.13 -17.34
CA ARG A 6 15.41 -5.28 -16.88
C ARG A 6 14.22 -4.78 -16.06
N PHE A 7 13.02 -5.26 -16.39
CA PHE A 7 11.83 -4.84 -15.67
C PHE A 7 11.79 -5.40 -14.25
N PHE A 8 11.26 -4.61 -13.32
CA PHE A 8 11.00 -5.02 -11.95
C PHE A 8 9.49 -5.12 -11.79
N GLY A 9 8.92 -6.21 -12.29
CA GLY A 9 7.52 -6.46 -12.08
C GLY A 9 7.30 -6.76 -10.60
N ALA A 10 6.35 -6.06 -10.00
CA ALA A 10 5.67 -6.58 -8.85
C ALA A 10 4.16 -6.43 -9.03
N ALA A 11 3.39 -7.26 -8.34
CA ALA A 11 2.03 -6.88 -7.95
C ALA A 11 2.13 -6.10 -6.63
N MET A 12 3.15 -5.24 -6.48
CA MET A 12 3.31 -4.40 -5.31
C MET A 12 2.46 -3.17 -5.56
N GLY A 13 1.14 -3.36 -5.49
CA GLY A 13 0.30 -2.24 -5.11
C GLY A 13 0.85 -1.73 -3.78
N SER A 14 1.64 -0.66 -3.84
CA SER A 14 1.83 0.21 -2.70
C SER A 14 0.44 0.54 -2.20
N ILE A 15 0.26 0.50 -0.89
CA ILE A 15 -0.96 0.98 -0.29
C ILE A 15 -1.29 2.40 -0.77
N ALA A 16 -0.27 3.19 -1.16
CA ALA A 16 -0.34 4.54 -1.71
C ALA A 16 -0.60 4.64 -3.23
N GLY A 17 -1.19 3.61 -3.83
CA GLY A 17 -1.70 3.65 -5.20
C GLY A 17 -2.70 2.53 -5.40
N SER A 18 -3.99 2.79 -5.13
CA SER A 18 -5.03 1.78 -5.24
C SER A 18 -5.20 1.25 -6.68
N ASN A 19 -4.55 0.11 -6.95
CA ASN A 19 -4.93 -0.85 -7.96
C ASN A 19 -4.79 -2.28 -7.43
N VAL A 20 -5.79 -2.72 -6.65
CA VAL A 20 -6.07 -4.14 -6.49
C VAL A 20 -6.92 -4.57 -7.70
N LEU A 21 -6.32 -5.37 -8.60
CA LEU A 21 -7.05 -6.05 -9.66
C LEU A 21 -8.24 -6.85 -9.09
N PRO A 22 -9.42 -6.86 -9.76
CA PRO A 22 -10.54 -7.67 -9.31
C PRO A 22 -10.19 -9.15 -9.44
N VAL A 23 -10.13 -9.86 -8.31
CA VAL A 23 -10.06 -11.33 -8.28
C VAL A 23 -11.30 -11.86 -8.99
N LYS A 24 -11.10 -12.50 -10.15
CA LYS A 24 -12.14 -13.25 -10.83
C LYS A 24 -12.64 -14.35 -9.90
N SER A 25 -13.95 -14.36 -9.67
CA SER A 25 -14.65 -15.40 -8.92
C SER A 25 -14.28 -16.77 -9.48
N VAL A 26 -13.63 -17.62 -8.69
CA VAL A 26 -13.44 -19.02 -9.04
C VAL A 26 -14.78 -19.74 -8.91
N GLY A 27 -15.27 -20.28 -10.03
CA GLY A 27 -16.00 -21.55 -10.09
C GLY A 27 -17.41 -21.59 -9.48
N LYS A 28 -18.40 -21.62 -10.37
CA LYS A 28 -19.76 -22.09 -10.10
C LYS A 28 -19.72 -23.45 -9.39
N PHE A 29 -20.19 -23.50 -8.14
CA PHE A 29 -20.79 -24.71 -7.58
C PHE A 29 -22.30 -24.49 -7.50
N GLY A 30 -23.05 -25.41 -8.09
CA GLY A 30 -24.44 -25.65 -7.74
C GLY A 30 -24.69 -27.16 -7.71
N PRO A 31 -25.86 -27.63 -7.24
CA PRO A 31 -26.85 -26.95 -6.39
C PRO A 31 -27.14 -27.72 -5.07
N GLN A 32 -27.68 -26.97 -4.10
CA GLN A 32 -28.62 -27.39 -3.05
C GLN A 32 -28.30 -28.64 -2.19
N SER A 33 -27.97 -28.40 -0.93
CA SER A 33 -28.51 -29.20 0.17
C SER A 33 -28.74 -28.33 1.42
N THR A 34 -29.98 -28.36 1.86
CA THR A 34 -30.65 -27.54 2.88
C THR A 34 -30.07 -27.71 4.29
N LEU A 35 -29.54 -26.65 4.91
CA LEU A 35 -29.34 -26.58 6.36
C LEU A 35 -30.52 -25.87 7.01
N LYS A 36 -31.58 -26.64 7.28
CA LYS A 36 -32.57 -26.33 8.30
C LYS A 36 -32.18 -27.08 9.57
N SER A 37 -32.39 -26.41 10.71
CA SER A 37 -32.42 -26.97 12.07
C SER A 37 -31.05 -27.26 12.71
N LEU A 38 -30.70 -26.45 13.72
CA LEU A 38 -30.59 -26.90 15.12
C LEU A 38 -30.13 -25.74 16.03
N PHE A 39 -31.10 -24.95 16.49
CA PHE A 39 -31.03 -24.34 17.82
C PHE A 39 -32.06 -25.07 18.69
N SER A 40 -31.61 -25.96 19.57
CA SER A 40 -32.20 -26.13 20.91
C SER A 40 -31.46 -27.21 21.71
N SER A 41 -31.09 -26.81 22.93
CA SER A 41 -31.14 -27.57 24.19
C SER A 41 -29.84 -27.56 24.97
N SER A 42 -30.02 -27.68 26.28
CA SER A 42 -29.32 -27.01 27.37
C SER A 42 -28.62 -28.00 28.32
N GLY A 43 -27.39 -27.66 28.74
CA GLY A 43 -26.76 -27.98 30.03
C GLY A 43 -25.97 -29.31 30.15
N PRO A 44 -25.21 -29.55 31.25
CA PRO A 44 -24.53 -28.61 32.17
C PRO A 44 -23.02 -28.91 32.38
N HIS A 45 -22.35 -27.99 33.09
CA HIS A 45 -20.94 -27.95 33.51
C HIS A 45 -20.39 -29.19 34.26
N GLN A 46 -19.10 -29.47 34.06
CA GLN A 46 -18.18 -29.84 35.15
C GLN A 46 -16.71 -29.48 34.83
N ASN A 47 -16.09 -28.78 35.78
CA ASN A 47 -14.72 -28.24 35.77
C ASN A 47 -13.69 -29.30 36.18
N PHE A 48 -12.43 -29.18 35.72
CA PHE A 48 -11.25 -29.26 36.61
C PHE A 48 -10.05 -28.48 36.04
N VAL A 49 -9.25 -27.94 36.96
CA VAL A 49 -8.35 -26.76 36.93
C VAL A 49 -6.92 -27.06 36.45
N GLY A 50 -6.26 -26.03 35.89
CA GLY A 50 -4.80 -25.77 35.97
C GLY A 50 -4.18 -25.36 34.62
N SER A 51 -3.53 -24.23 34.39
CA SER A 51 -2.92 -23.19 35.24
C SER A 51 -2.98 -21.84 34.50
N SER A 52 -3.62 -20.84 35.10
CA SER A 52 -3.71 -19.46 34.59
C SER A 52 -2.49 -18.65 35.01
N TRP A 53 -1.79 -18.06 34.04
CA TRP A 53 -0.92 -16.91 34.29
C TRP A 53 -1.82 -15.68 34.34
N GLN A 54 -2.28 -15.36 35.54
CA GLN A 54 -3.08 -14.17 35.83
C GLN A 54 -2.11 -13.00 36.04
N LEU A 55 -2.11 -12.06 35.10
CA LEU A 55 -1.55 -10.72 35.29
C LEU A 55 -2.73 -9.82 35.66
N ASP A 56 -2.78 -9.42 36.93
CA ASP A 56 -3.73 -8.47 37.47
C ASP A 56 -3.69 -7.16 36.70
N CYS A 57 -4.83 -6.78 36.13
CA CYS A 57 -5.16 -5.41 35.77
C CYS A 57 -6.56 -5.11 36.31
N ASP A 58 -6.74 -5.32 37.62
CA ASP A 58 -7.90 -4.79 38.33
C ASP A 58 -7.65 -3.32 38.65
N ASN A 59 -8.23 -2.45 37.83
CA ASN A 59 -8.68 -1.16 38.32
C ASN A 59 -10.12 -0.95 37.82
N GLU A 60 -11.06 -1.27 38.70
CA GLU A 60 -12.49 -1.04 38.54
C GLU A 60 -12.77 0.46 38.39
N THR A 61 -12.88 0.96 37.16
CA THR A 61 -13.69 2.14 36.87
C THR A 61 -14.16 2.17 35.40
N TYR A 62 -14.81 1.12 34.92
CA TYR A 62 -15.44 1.11 33.59
C TYR A 62 -16.78 0.35 33.56
N ALA A 63 -17.60 0.56 34.60
CA ALA A 63 -19.01 0.15 34.58
C ALA A 63 -19.88 1.41 34.53
N GLY A 64 -20.04 1.97 33.34
CA GLY A 64 -20.96 3.10 33.12
C GLY A 64 -20.37 4.18 32.24
N LEU A 65 -20.30 3.89 30.94
CA LEU A 65 -20.43 4.83 29.82
C LEU A 65 -20.29 3.94 28.58
N LEU A 66 -21.43 3.54 28.01
CA LEU A 66 -21.51 3.16 26.61
C LEU A 66 -21.82 4.47 25.87
N PRO A 67 -20.84 5.19 25.30
CA PRO A 67 -21.15 6.10 24.23
C PRO A 67 -21.43 5.23 23.00
N THR A 68 -22.68 5.20 22.56
CA THR A 68 -23.06 4.94 21.18
C THR A 68 -22.39 5.98 20.28
N ASN A 69 -21.11 5.77 19.95
CA ASN A 69 -20.36 6.46 18.91
C ASN A 69 -19.16 5.58 18.52
N PHE A 70 -19.45 4.47 17.84
CA PHE A 70 -18.42 3.61 17.25
C PHE A 70 -17.63 4.31 16.11
N GLU A 71 -18.00 5.52 15.71
CA GLU A 71 -17.35 6.28 14.61
C GLU A 71 -16.02 6.97 14.98
N SER A 72 -15.61 7.02 16.25
CA SER A 72 -14.42 7.79 16.67
C SER A 72 -13.23 6.95 17.09
N THR A 73 -13.28 5.63 16.94
CA THR A 73 -12.12 4.75 17.08
C THR A 73 -11.74 4.31 15.68
N PRO A 74 -10.47 4.43 15.24
CA PRO A 74 -10.07 3.92 13.93
C PRO A 74 -10.13 2.39 13.98
N MET A 75 -11.32 1.88 13.66
CA MET A 75 -11.54 0.47 13.40
C MET A 75 -10.99 0.18 12.01
N VAL A 76 -10.16 -0.86 11.92
CA VAL A 76 -9.79 -1.44 10.63
C VAL A 76 -11.08 -2.00 10.00
N GLY A 77 -11.51 -1.40 8.89
CA GLY A 77 -12.69 -1.85 8.17
C GLY A 77 -12.45 -3.21 7.50
N LEU A 78 -13.52 -4.00 7.33
CA LEU A 78 -13.44 -5.29 6.62
C LEU A 78 -12.92 -5.13 5.19
N ASP A 79 -13.29 -4.05 4.52
CA ASP A 79 -12.81 -3.75 3.17
C ASP A 79 -11.30 -3.51 3.17
N ALA A 80 -10.79 -2.72 4.14
CA ALA A 80 -9.37 -2.50 4.29
C ALA A 80 -8.60 -3.81 4.53
N MET A 81 -9.15 -4.73 5.34
CA MET A 81 -8.58 -6.06 5.52
C MET A 81 -8.54 -6.88 4.23
N LYS A 82 -9.65 -6.91 3.48
CA LYS A 82 -9.74 -7.68 2.23
C LYS A 82 -8.76 -7.17 1.19
N HIS A 83 -8.62 -5.86 1.06
CA HIS A 83 -7.74 -5.25 0.07
C HIS A 83 -6.26 -5.38 0.46
N ALA A 84 -5.94 -5.23 1.75
CA ALA A 84 -4.58 -5.43 2.26
C ALA A 84 -4.06 -6.88 2.07
N ASN A 85 -4.94 -7.88 1.85
CA ASN A 85 -4.51 -9.27 1.63
C ASN A 85 -3.56 -9.41 0.43
N SER A 86 -3.79 -8.68 -0.66
CA SER A 86 -2.93 -8.75 -1.85
C SER A 86 -1.52 -8.23 -1.55
N THR A 87 -1.43 -7.06 -0.91
CA THR A 87 -0.17 -6.48 -0.39
C THR A 87 0.51 -7.42 0.60
N LEU A 88 -0.24 -8.05 1.51
CA LEU A 88 0.31 -8.99 2.49
C LEU A 88 0.82 -10.28 1.86
N GLU A 89 0.14 -10.79 0.84
CA GLU A 89 0.60 -11.95 0.08
C GLU A 89 1.92 -11.63 -0.61
N ASP A 90 2.01 -10.49 -1.31
CA ASP A 90 3.26 -10.09 -1.96
C ASP A 90 4.37 -9.87 -0.92
N PHE A 91 4.09 -9.14 0.17
CA PHE A 91 5.03 -8.97 1.28
C PHE A 91 5.55 -10.32 1.78
N CYS A 92 4.69 -11.31 1.99
CA CYS A 92 5.13 -12.64 2.43
C CYS A 92 6.01 -13.32 1.38
N ARG A 93 5.69 -13.23 0.08
CA ARG A 93 6.48 -13.86 -1.00
C ARG A 93 7.81 -13.15 -1.27
N SER A 94 7.86 -11.84 -1.03
CA SER A 94 8.99 -10.98 -1.41
C SER A 94 9.92 -10.67 -0.24
N TYR A 95 9.41 -10.50 0.99
CA TYR A 95 10.21 -10.10 2.16
C TYR A 95 10.62 -11.27 3.05
N PHE A 96 9.84 -12.36 3.16
CA PHE A 96 10.16 -13.44 4.11
C PHE A 96 11.54 -14.08 3.88
N MET A 97 12.02 -14.10 2.63
CA MET A 97 13.36 -14.61 2.34
C MET A 97 14.48 -13.79 3.02
N PHE A 98 14.29 -12.48 3.21
CA PHE A 98 15.22 -11.61 3.95
C PHE A 98 15.19 -11.84 5.46
N HIS A 99 14.18 -12.58 5.93
CA HIS A 99 13.96 -13.02 7.30
C HIS A 99 14.29 -14.51 7.49
N GLY A 100 14.88 -15.18 6.49
CA GLY A 100 15.12 -16.64 6.57
C GLY A 100 13.84 -17.45 6.78
N MET A 101 12.69 -16.89 6.40
CA MET A 101 11.39 -17.51 6.53
C MET A 101 10.96 -18.14 5.20
N ASP A 102 10.27 -19.27 5.29
CA ASP A 102 9.72 -19.99 4.14
C ASP A 102 8.20 -19.79 4.09
N VAL A 103 7.72 -19.27 2.96
CA VAL A 103 6.29 -19.03 2.67
C VAL A 103 5.50 -20.35 2.63
N ASN A 104 6.17 -21.47 2.37
CA ASN A 104 5.51 -22.79 2.31
C ASN A 104 5.38 -23.43 3.70
N ARG A 105 5.75 -22.72 4.77
CA ARG A 105 5.64 -23.20 6.17
C ARG A 105 4.52 -22.45 6.89
N PRO A 106 3.32 -23.04 7.01
CA PRO A 106 2.16 -22.37 7.61
C PRO A 106 2.44 -21.84 9.02
N GLN A 107 3.24 -22.55 9.83
CA GLN A 107 3.55 -22.12 11.20
C GLN A 107 4.27 -20.78 11.22
N SER A 108 5.18 -20.53 10.27
CA SER A 108 5.91 -19.27 10.16
C SER A 108 4.98 -18.11 9.76
N ILE A 109 4.03 -18.38 8.86
CA ILE A 109 3.02 -17.40 8.44
C ILE A 109 2.09 -17.08 9.61
N PHE A 110 1.39 -18.08 10.15
CA PHE A 110 0.34 -17.85 11.15
C PHE A 110 0.85 -17.29 12.49
N LYS A 111 2.15 -17.43 12.78
CA LYS A 111 2.75 -16.82 13.97
C LYS A 111 2.76 -15.29 13.92
N TYR A 112 3.03 -14.71 12.76
CA TYR A 112 3.25 -13.26 12.61
C TYR A 112 2.13 -12.56 11.83
N LEU A 113 1.39 -13.32 11.02
CA LEU A 113 0.32 -12.80 10.17
C LEU A 113 -0.75 -11.99 10.92
N PRO A 114 -1.18 -12.31 12.16
CA PRO A 114 -2.20 -11.49 12.83
C PRO A 114 -1.75 -10.03 13.02
N VAL A 115 -0.50 -9.82 13.42
CA VAL A 115 0.05 -8.47 13.65
C VAL A 115 0.32 -7.79 12.32
N LEU A 116 0.96 -8.48 11.37
CA LEU A 116 1.22 -7.94 10.03
C LEU A 116 -0.08 -7.57 9.30
N SER A 117 -1.10 -8.43 9.38
CA SER A 117 -2.39 -8.21 8.75
C SER A 117 -3.13 -7.02 9.37
N PHE A 118 -3.14 -6.92 10.70
CA PHE A 118 -3.71 -5.75 11.37
C PHE A 118 -3.02 -4.46 10.93
N THR A 119 -1.68 -4.42 10.98
CA THR A 119 -0.90 -3.23 10.61
C THR A 119 -1.08 -2.87 9.13
N GLY A 120 -0.97 -3.84 8.21
CA GLY A 120 -1.18 -3.60 6.79
C GLY A 120 -2.58 -3.09 6.47
N SER A 121 -3.60 -3.65 7.13
CA SER A 121 -4.98 -3.19 6.97
C SER A 121 -5.22 -1.79 7.54
N PHE A 122 -4.54 -1.45 8.64
CA PHE A 122 -4.59 -0.11 9.22
C PHE A 122 -3.96 0.93 8.28
N LEU A 123 -2.79 0.62 7.71
CA LEU A 123 -2.13 1.45 6.70
C LEU A 123 -3.04 1.67 5.49
N TYR A 124 -3.64 0.58 4.98
CA TYR A 124 -4.58 0.66 3.86
C TYR A 124 -5.79 1.54 4.16
N GLN A 125 -6.31 1.45 5.38
CA GLN A 125 -7.43 2.28 5.80
C GLN A 125 -7.06 3.78 5.79
N LEU A 126 -5.85 4.14 6.20
CA LEU A 126 -5.38 5.53 6.18
C LEU A 126 -5.19 6.04 4.75
N ASP A 127 -4.67 5.20 3.87
CA ASP A 127 -4.46 5.59 2.48
C ASP A 127 -5.76 5.81 1.73
N CYS A 128 -6.73 4.91 1.91
CA CYS A 128 -8.11 5.12 1.44
C CYS A 128 -8.73 6.44 1.92
N LEU A 129 -8.39 6.91 3.12
CA LEU A 129 -8.87 8.20 3.62
C LEU A 129 -8.16 9.36 2.91
N ASN A 130 -6.86 9.23 2.64
CA ASN A 130 -6.10 10.19 1.86
C ASN A 130 -6.62 10.33 0.42
N GLU A 131 -6.81 9.21 -0.30
CA GLU A 131 -7.36 9.22 -1.67
C GLU A 131 -8.74 9.88 -1.73
N LYS A 132 -9.59 9.64 -0.72
CA LYS A 132 -10.91 10.31 -0.62
C LYS A 132 -10.76 11.82 -0.51
N ILE A 133 -9.81 12.32 0.28
CA ILE A 133 -9.52 13.76 0.36
C ILE A 133 -9.08 14.29 -1.01
N LEU A 134 -8.16 13.60 -1.67
CA LEU A 134 -7.65 14.01 -2.99
C LEU A 134 -8.78 14.12 -4.04
N ASN A 135 -9.65 13.11 -4.09
CA ASN A 135 -10.78 13.06 -5.02
C ASN A 135 -11.79 14.19 -4.75
N LEU A 136 -12.06 14.51 -3.48
CA LEU A 136 -12.96 15.61 -3.09
C LEU A 136 -12.43 16.98 -3.53
N HIS A 137 -11.12 17.19 -3.50
CA HIS A 137 -10.50 18.42 -3.98
C HIS A 137 -10.44 18.50 -5.52
N THR A 138 -10.33 17.34 -6.20
CA THR A 138 -10.24 17.26 -7.66
C THR A 138 -11.60 17.44 -8.34
N SER A 139 -12.71 17.04 -7.69
CA SER A 139 -14.07 17.12 -8.25
C SER A 139 -14.67 18.53 -8.25
N GLY A 140 -13.87 19.57 -8.52
CA GLY A 140 -14.30 20.96 -8.70
C GLY A 140 -15.22 21.21 -9.90
N VAL A 141 -16.08 20.26 -10.25
CA VAL A 141 -17.22 20.51 -11.14
C VAL A 141 -18.09 21.54 -10.42
N SER A 142 -18.28 22.68 -11.09
CA SER A 142 -19.33 23.65 -10.82
C SER A 142 -20.60 22.93 -10.38
N VAL A 143 -20.89 22.95 -9.08
CA VAL A 143 -22.24 22.70 -8.57
C VAL A 143 -23.06 23.90 -9.00
N SER A 144 -23.43 23.93 -10.28
CA SER A 144 -24.60 24.66 -10.73
C SER A 144 -25.79 24.02 -10.00
N GLU A 145 -26.25 24.74 -8.98
CA GLU A 145 -27.61 24.73 -8.47
C GLU A 145 -28.34 23.37 -8.48
N ARG A 146 -27.86 22.39 -7.72
CA ARG A 146 -28.75 21.35 -7.16
C ARG A 146 -28.19 20.71 -5.89
N GLY A 147 -28.47 21.35 -4.75
CA GLY A 147 -28.51 20.71 -3.43
C GLY A 147 -27.23 20.00 -2.97
N CYS A 148 -26.13 20.73 -2.75
CA CYS A 148 -24.95 20.18 -2.08
C CYS A 148 -25.32 19.87 -0.61
N LYS A 149 -25.40 18.57 -0.25
CA LYS A 149 -25.87 18.11 1.07
C LYS A 149 -24.83 18.44 2.15
N GLU A 150 -25.23 19.15 3.21
CA GLU A 150 -24.42 19.47 4.42
C GLU A 150 -23.63 18.27 4.99
N GLY A 151 -24.08 17.04 4.75
CA GLY A 151 -23.41 15.81 5.18
C GLY A 151 -22.03 15.58 4.55
N HIS A 152 -21.77 16.02 3.32
CA HIS A 152 -20.44 15.87 2.69
C HIS A 152 -19.42 16.81 3.32
N GLN A 153 -19.78 18.07 3.58
CA GLN A 153 -18.89 19.03 4.26
C GLN A 153 -18.54 18.57 5.68
N ARG A 154 -19.51 18.04 6.44
CA ARG A 154 -19.29 17.50 7.80
C ARG A 154 -18.38 16.27 7.80
N LEU A 155 -18.51 15.40 6.79
CA LEU A 155 -17.66 14.23 6.61
C LEU A 155 -16.23 14.63 6.25
N ILE A 156 -16.05 15.64 5.37
CA ILE A 156 -14.75 16.22 5.02
C ILE A 156 -14.06 16.75 6.28
N THR A 157 -14.72 17.58 7.09
CA THR A 157 -14.13 18.11 8.32
C THR A 157 -13.75 17.01 9.32
N LYS A 158 -14.56 15.94 9.43
CA LYS A 158 -14.25 14.77 10.27
C LYS A 158 -13.03 13.99 9.76
N ILE A 159 -12.98 13.66 8.47
CA ILE A 159 -11.88 12.88 7.86
C ILE A 159 -10.58 13.67 7.91
N THR A 160 -10.64 14.95 7.55
CA THR A 160 -9.50 15.87 7.61
C THR A 160 -9.00 16.04 9.05
N GLY A 161 -9.90 16.17 10.03
CA GLY A 161 -9.52 16.23 11.45
C GLY A 161 -8.86 14.95 11.97
N ALA A 162 -9.28 13.78 11.48
CA ALA A 162 -8.68 12.49 11.85
C ALA A 162 -7.27 12.30 11.27
N LEU A 163 -7.02 12.71 10.03
CA LEU A 163 -5.69 12.65 9.39
C LEU A 163 -4.74 13.77 9.87
N GLN A 164 -5.25 14.93 10.26
CA GLN A 164 -4.42 16.07 10.70
C GLN A 164 -3.92 15.96 12.15
N SER A 165 -4.56 15.16 13.00
CA SER A 165 -4.30 15.16 14.45
C SER A 165 -3.32 14.10 14.95
N ASN A 166 -2.53 13.49 14.04
CA ASN A 166 -1.65 12.32 14.20
C ASN A 166 -2.36 10.99 13.85
N PRO A 167 -2.35 10.59 12.56
CA PRO A 167 -3.09 9.41 12.10
C PRO A 167 -2.49 8.09 12.62
N PHE A 168 -1.21 8.08 12.96
CA PHE A 168 -0.51 6.91 13.50
C PHE A 168 -0.59 6.78 15.02
N ARG A 169 -1.15 7.75 15.74
CA ARG A 169 -1.27 7.71 17.21
C ARG A 169 -1.89 6.41 17.74
N PRO A 170 -2.98 5.86 17.16
CA PRO A 170 -3.56 4.60 17.62
C PRO A 170 -2.60 3.42 17.45
N LEU A 171 -1.96 3.31 16.28
CA LEU A 171 -1.02 2.24 15.99
C LEU A 171 0.25 2.36 16.84
N THR A 172 0.73 3.59 17.06
CA THR A 172 1.87 3.90 17.93
C THR A 172 1.61 3.40 19.34
N GLY A 173 0.49 3.76 19.95
CA GLY A 173 0.15 3.32 21.31
C GLY A 173 0.02 1.79 21.39
N LEU A 174 -0.60 1.16 20.39
CA LEU A 174 -0.74 -0.30 20.36
C LEU A 174 0.62 -1.01 20.28
N LEU A 175 1.49 -0.60 19.35
CA LEU A 175 2.81 -1.22 19.19
C LEU A 175 3.69 -0.97 20.43
N GLU A 176 3.59 0.20 21.05
CA GLU A 176 4.31 0.52 22.29
C GLU A 176 3.87 -0.38 23.45
N CYS A 177 2.57 -0.55 23.66
CA CYS A 177 2.03 -1.45 24.69
C CYS A 177 2.48 -2.92 24.52
N HIS A 178 2.77 -3.34 23.29
CA HIS A 178 3.23 -4.70 22.99
C HIS A 178 4.77 -4.81 22.88
N GLY A 179 5.53 -3.74 23.15
CA GLY A 179 6.99 -3.75 23.02
C GLY A 179 7.48 -3.93 21.58
N LEU A 180 6.63 -3.60 20.59
CA LEU A 180 6.91 -3.74 19.16
C LEU A 180 7.34 -2.43 18.49
N LEU A 181 7.19 -1.30 19.17
CA LEU A 181 7.55 0.00 18.61
C LEU A 181 9.06 0.26 18.75
N THR A 182 9.70 0.59 17.64
CA THR A 182 11.11 0.99 17.58
C THR A 182 11.25 2.39 16.99
N GLU A 183 12.39 3.06 17.22
CA GLU A 183 12.62 4.38 16.62
C GLU A 183 12.60 4.34 15.08
N ARG A 184 13.12 3.27 14.46
CA ARG A 184 13.03 3.10 13.00
C ARG A 184 11.58 3.00 12.52
N ILE A 185 10.70 2.30 13.26
CA ILE A 185 9.26 2.26 12.92
C ILE A 185 8.62 3.65 13.07
N ARG A 186 9.00 4.43 14.10
CA ARG A 186 8.53 5.82 14.25
C ARG A 186 8.99 6.71 13.10
N GLU A 187 10.20 6.51 12.57
CA GLU A 187 10.71 7.22 11.39
C GLU A 187 9.93 6.87 10.12
N GLU A 188 9.57 5.60 9.93
CA GLU A 188 8.71 5.20 8.79
C GLU A 188 7.27 5.72 8.93
N PHE A 189 6.73 5.84 10.16
CA PHE A 189 5.44 6.52 10.36
C PHE A 189 5.50 7.98 9.93
N LYS A 190 6.57 8.71 10.27
CA LYS A 190 6.78 10.09 9.81
C LYS A 190 6.89 10.16 8.28
N SER A 191 7.54 9.17 7.67
CA SER A 191 7.68 9.07 6.21
C SER A 191 6.32 8.89 5.52
N ALA A 192 5.47 8.00 6.05
CA ALA A 192 4.09 7.84 5.58
C ALA A 192 3.24 9.12 5.81
N GLU A 193 3.39 9.78 6.96
CA GLU A 193 2.71 11.05 7.24
C GLU A 193 3.15 12.18 6.30
N GLU A 194 4.41 12.19 5.86
CA GLU A 194 4.96 13.15 4.89
C GLU A 194 4.43 12.88 3.47
N TYR A 195 4.25 11.61 3.09
CA TYR A 195 3.81 11.22 1.75
C TYR A 195 2.45 11.82 1.38
N TRP A 196 1.42 11.60 2.21
CA TRP A 196 0.05 12.01 1.87
C TRP A 196 -0.14 13.50 1.53
N PRO A 197 0.35 14.48 2.34
CA PRO A 197 0.27 15.89 1.95
C PRO A 197 1.11 16.21 0.71
N LEU A 198 2.24 15.54 0.51
CA LEU A 198 3.09 15.72 -0.66
C LEU A 198 2.40 15.23 -1.93
N GLU A 199 1.77 14.06 -1.89
CA GLU A 199 0.98 13.51 -2.97
C GLU A 199 -0.16 14.46 -3.35
N ARG A 200 -0.93 14.93 -2.36
CA ARG A 200 -2.01 15.90 -2.59
C ARG A 200 -1.50 17.21 -3.20
N LYS A 201 -0.34 17.71 -2.75
CA LYS A 201 0.31 18.89 -3.32
C LYS A 201 0.64 18.67 -4.80
N LEU A 202 1.29 17.55 -5.14
CA LEU A 202 1.74 17.24 -6.50
C LEU A 202 0.56 17.05 -7.46
N CYS A 203 -0.45 16.28 -7.07
CA CYS A 203 -1.65 16.06 -7.89
C CYS A 203 -2.49 17.34 -8.05
N SER A 204 -2.55 18.20 -7.02
CA SER A 204 -3.21 19.51 -7.14
C SER A 204 -2.45 20.44 -8.09
N ALA A 205 -1.12 20.46 -8.02
CA ALA A 205 -0.28 21.25 -8.90
C ALA A 205 -0.44 20.84 -10.37
N LEU A 206 -0.58 19.54 -10.66
CA LEU A 206 -0.89 19.05 -12.01
C LEU A 206 -2.20 19.64 -12.54
N MET A 207 -3.28 19.59 -11.74
CA MET A 207 -4.60 20.09 -12.13
C MET A 207 -4.63 21.61 -12.32
N ASN A 208 -3.94 22.34 -11.45
CA ASN A 208 -3.88 23.81 -11.50
C ASN A 208 -2.81 24.34 -12.46
N LYS A 209 -2.11 23.45 -13.16
CA LYS A 209 -1.01 23.76 -14.09
C LYS A 209 0.15 24.52 -13.43
N GLU A 210 0.33 24.37 -12.12
CA GLU A 210 1.41 24.97 -11.32
C GLU A 210 2.77 24.28 -11.58
N GLU A 211 3.86 24.90 -11.12
CA GLU A 211 5.20 24.32 -11.22
C GLU A 211 5.37 23.14 -10.26
N ILE A 212 6.10 22.11 -10.70
CA ILE A 212 6.41 20.91 -9.92
C ILE A 212 7.93 20.78 -9.78
N SER A 213 8.40 20.56 -8.56
CA SER A 213 9.81 20.29 -8.26
C SER A 213 10.14 18.81 -8.50
N ILE A 214 11.29 18.54 -9.11
CA ILE A 214 11.77 17.16 -9.28
C ILE A 214 12.13 16.52 -7.92
N GLU A 215 12.64 17.32 -6.98
CA GLU A 215 12.98 16.87 -5.63
C GLU A 215 11.75 16.35 -4.90
N ASP A 216 10.62 17.07 -4.98
CA ASP A 216 9.34 16.64 -4.41
C ASP A 216 8.84 15.33 -5.05
N VAL A 217 8.97 15.18 -6.37
CA VAL A 217 8.55 13.96 -7.08
C VAL A 217 9.41 12.76 -6.67
N MET A 218 10.73 12.94 -6.61
CA MET A 218 11.66 11.90 -6.19
C MET A 218 11.49 11.56 -4.69
N ARG A 219 11.09 12.53 -3.87
CA ARG A 219 10.73 12.29 -2.47
C ARG A 219 9.43 11.49 -2.37
N ALA A 220 8.40 11.86 -3.12
CA ALA A 220 7.11 11.17 -3.11
C ALA A 220 7.24 9.68 -3.49
N ILE A 221 7.93 9.37 -4.58
CA ILE A 221 8.13 7.97 -5.00
C ILE A 221 8.92 7.16 -3.96
N HIS A 222 9.91 7.77 -3.28
CA HIS A 222 10.65 7.08 -2.22
C HIS A 222 9.78 6.79 -0.98
N LEU A 223 8.86 7.70 -0.65
CA LEU A 223 7.99 7.58 0.51
C LEU A 223 6.80 6.62 0.26
N LYS A 224 6.45 6.36 -1.00
CA LYS A 224 5.31 5.52 -1.41
C LYS A 224 5.36 4.11 -0.82
N SER A 225 6.56 3.52 -0.66
CA SER A 225 6.74 2.17 -0.10
C SER A 225 6.92 2.12 1.42
N SER A 226 6.56 3.17 2.16
CA SER A 226 6.71 3.22 3.63
C SER A 226 5.93 2.10 4.35
N ASP A 227 4.81 1.67 3.79
CA ASP A 227 4.01 0.55 4.26
C ASP A 227 4.80 -0.77 4.32
N TYR A 228 5.49 -1.13 3.24
CA TYR A 228 6.35 -2.31 3.18
C TYR A 228 7.50 -2.21 4.18
N ARG A 229 8.10 -1.02 4.35
CA ARG A 229 9.17 -0.79 5.34
C ARG A 229 8.68 -0.95 6.77
N ILE A 230 7.49 -0.42 7.09
CA ILE A 230 6.84 -0.61 8.40
C ILE A 230 6.62 -2.10 8.65
N LEU A 231 6.05 -2.84 7.70
CA LEU A 231 5.82 -4.28 7.83
C LEU A 231 7.13 -5.06 7.98
N ASN A 232 8.18 -4.68 7.24
CA ASN A 232 9.50 -5.30 7.30
C ASN A 232 10.18 -5.11 8.66
N LEU A 233 10.21 -3.87 9.16
CA LEU A 233 10.75 -3.54 10.48
C LEU A 233 9.96 -4.20 11.61
N LEU A 234 8.63 -4.25 11.47
CA LEU A 234 7.77 -4.92 12.42
C LEU A 234 8.04 -6.43 12.46
N LEU A 235 8.30 -7.05 11.30
CA LEU A 235 8.69 -8.46 11.24
C LEU A 235 10.04 -8.74 11.91
N TYR A 236 11.04 -7.85 11.74
CA TYR A 236 12.30 -7.94 12.50
C TYR A 236 12.04 -7.93 14.00
N GLN A 237 11.21 -6.99 14.48
CA GLN A 237 10.90 -6.85 15.89
C GLN A 237 10.12 -8.05 16.44
N LEU A 238 9.12 -8.55 15.70
CA LEU A 238 8.35 -9.75 16.06
C LEU A 238 9.23 -11.02 16.15
N ARG A 239 10.34 -11.04 15.40
CA ARG A 239 11.33 -12.14 15.42
C ARG A 239 12.44 -11.93 16.43
N ALA A 240 12.47 -10.78 17.11
CA ALA A 240 13.55 -10.36 17.99
C ALA A 240 14.93 -10.40 17.29
N GLU A 241 14.97 -10.02 16.01
CA GLU A 241 16.19 -9.97 15.22
C GLU A 241 16.66 -8.55 14.97
N LYS A 242 17.98 -8.37 14.86
CA LYS A 242 18.56 -7.09 14.49
C LYS A 242 18.25 -6.81 13.03
N VAL A 243 17.81 -5.59 12.74
CA VAL A 243 17.63 -5.11 11.37
C VAL A 243 18.95 -5.22 10.60
N ASN A 244 18.90 -5.81 9.41
CA ASN A 244 20.05 -5.92 8.52
C ASN A 244 20.07 -4.71 7.57
N ASP A 245 21.03 -3.81 7.78
CA ASP A 245 21.12 -2.56 7.01
C ASP A 245 21.39 -2.79 5.51
N LEU A 246 22.12 -3.87 5.15
CA LEU A 246 22.32 -4.23 3.74
C LEU A 246 20.99 -4.66 3.09
N HIS A 247 20.16 -5.42 3.81
CA HIS A 247 18.84 -5.81 3.30
C HIS A 247 17.95 -4.59 3.12
N MET A 248 17.95 -3.66 4.08
CA MET A 248 17.18 -2.42 3.99
C MET A 248 17.62 -1.57 2.79
N GLU A 249 18.93 -1.43 2.55
CA GLU A 249 19.43 -0.67 1.41
C GLU A 249 19.06 -1.33 0.08
N PHE A 250 19.23 -2.65 -0.03
CA PHE A 250 18.85 -3.40 -1.22
C PHE A 250 17.35 -3.26 -1.53
N LEU A 251 16.50 -3.48 -0.53
CA LEU A 251 15.05 -3.40 -0.66
C LEU A 251 14.61 -1.99 -1.04
N SER A 252 15.21 -0.94 -0.47
CA SER A 252 14.88 0.44 -0.84
C SER A 252 15.10 0.75 -2.33
N VAL A 253 16.14 0.20 -2.94
CA VAL A 253 16.39 0.38 -4.38
C VAL A 253 15.42 -0.46 -5.22
N ALA A 254 15.13 -1.69 -4.77
CA ALA A 254 14.20 -2.56 -5.46
C ALA A 254 12.76 -2.01 -5.42
N GLU A 255 12.33 -1.49 -4.25
CA GLU A 255 11.07 -0.76 -4.05
C GLU A 255 10.94 0.39 -5.05
N PHE A 256 11.96 1.25 -5.18
CA PHE A 256 11.92 2.33 -6.18
C PHE A 256 11.67 1.82 -7.60
N LEU A 257 12.39 0.78 -8.04
CA LEU A 257 12.21 0.22 -9.38
C LEU A 257 10.82 -0.38 -9.58
N VAL A 258 10.26 -0.98 -8.54
CA VAL A 258 8.91 -1.51 -8.52
C VAL A 258 7.87 -0.38 -8.61
N GLU A 259 7.98 0.68 -7.81
CA GLU A 259 7.05 1.83 -7.87
C GLU A 259 7.05 2.49 -9.26
N VAL A 260 8.24 2.63 -9.89
CA VAL A 260 8.32 3.14 -11.26
C VAL A 260 7.67 2.16 -12.25
N SER A 261 7.84 0.86 -12.07
CA SER A 261 7.19 -0.16 -12.91
C SER A 261 5.67 -0.03 -12.84
N ASP A 262 5.12 0.04 -11.63
CA ASP A 262 3.68 0.04 -11.38
C ASP A 262 3.06 1.34 -11.91
N ASP A 263 3.70 2.49 -11.69
CA ASP A 263 3.30 3.76 -12.30
C ASP A 263 3.32 3.68 -13.85
N LEU A 264 4.24 2.95 -14.48
CA LEU A 264 4.24 2.83 -15.95
C LEU A 264 3.13 1.92 -16.47
N ILE A 265 2.76 0.88 -15.71
CA ILE A 265 1.63 -0.01 -16.03
C ILE A 265 0.31 0.76 -15.87
N ASP A 266 0.17 1.49 -14.76
CA ASP A 266 -1.08 2.14 -14.35
C ASP A 266 -1.24 3.57 -14.92
N TYR A 267 -0.30 4.02 -15.75
CA TYR A 267 -0.20 5.40 -16.24
C TYR A 267 -1.52 5.99 -16.74
N GLU A 268 -2.26 5.24 -17.57
CA GLU A 268 -3.53 5.72 -18.14
C GLU A 268 -4.62 5.84 -17.06
N ASP A 269 -4.72 4.87 -16.17
CA ASP A 269 -5.69 4.86 -15.07
C ASP A 269 -5.38 5.97 -14.05
N ASP A 270 -4.10 6.22 -13.77
CA ASP A 270 -3.66 7.29 -12.87
C ASP A 270 -3.96 8.67 -13.43
N VAL A 271 -3.83 8.87 -14.76
CA VAL A 271 -4.25 10.11 -15.42
C VAL A 271 -5.76 10.31 -15.26
N LEU A 272 -6.57 9.25 -15.39
CA LEU A 272 -8.03 9.33 -15.25
C LEU A 272 -8.45 9.65 -13.81
N LYS A 273 -7.79 9.05 -12.82
CA LYS A 273 -8.10 9.22 -11.38
C LYS A 273 -7.47 10.47 -10.76
N ASN A 274 -6.56 11.14 -11.47
CA ASN A 274 -5.68 12.17 -10.92
C ASN A 274 -4.80 11.65 -9.75
N SER A 275 -4.31 10.42 -9.86
CA SER A 275 -3.43 9.79 -8.86
C SER A 275 -1.95 10.09 -9.12
N PHE A 276 -1.12 10.12 -8.09
CA PHE A 276 0.31 10.35 -8.28
C PHE A 276 0.91 9.28 -9.20
N ASN A 277 1.72 9.74 -10.15
CA ASN A 277 2.41 8.88 -11.09
C ASN A 277 3.69 9.57 -11.59
N VAL A 278 4.83 8.92 -11.48
CA VAL A 278 6.13 9.51 -11.78
C VAL A 278 6.24 9.98 -13.23
N LEU A 279 5.67 9.26 -14.19
CA LEU A 279 5.72 9.68 -15.59
C LEU A 279 4.86 10.93 -15.83
N ARG A 280 3.67 11.02 -15.22
CA ARG A 280 2.83 12.25 -15.27
C ARG A 280 3.61 13.47 -14.78
N MET A 281 4.30 13.32 -13.66
CA MET A 281 5.11 14.38 -13.07
C MET A 281 6.29 14.76 -13.97
N PHE A 282 6.99 13.77 -14.53
CA PHE A 282 8.10 14.02 -15.46
C PHE A 282 7.64 14.72 -16.74
N VAL A 283 6.45 14.39 -17.25
CA VAL A 283 5.86 15.08 -18.41
C VAL A 283 5.58 16.53 -18.09
N LYS A 284 5.08 16.84 -16.89
CA LYS A 284 4.86 18.22 -16.44
C LYS A 284 6.17 19.01 -16.31
N ILE A 285 7.25 18.40 -15.82
CA ILE A 285 8.54 19.06 -15.59
C ILE A 285 9.34 19.24 -16.90
N TYR A 286 9.46 18.17 -17.69
CA TYR A 286 10.39 18.11 -18.83
C TYR A 286 9.71 18.23 -20.19
N GLY A 287 8.37 18.14 -20.24
CA GLY A 287 7.59 18.05 -21.46
C GLY A 287 7.57 16.64 -22.05
N ALA A 288 6.53 16.37 -22.85
CA ALA A 288 6.24 15.03 -23.38
C ALA A 288 7.38 14.38 -24.18
N SER A 289 8.21 15.18 -24.86
CA SER A 289 9.32 14.68 -25.68
C SER A 289 10.54 14.26 -24.87
N ARG A 290 10.79 14.88 -23.71
CA ARG A 290 11.99 14.63 -22.89
C ARG A 290 11.73 13.78 -21.67
N ALA A 291 10.49 13.74 -21.18
CA ALA A 291 10.11 13.02 -19.96
C ALA A 291 10.52 11.53 -19.98
N PRO A 292 10.24 10.73 -21.03
CA PRO A 292 10.66 9.34 -21.07
C PRO A 292 12.19 9.18 -20.98
N THR A 293 12.94 10.03 -21.70
CA THR A 293 14.42 9.99 -21.68
C THR A 293 14.97 10.36 -20.31
N MET A 294 14.35 11.31 -19.61
CA MET A 294 14.77 11.68 -18.26
C MET A 294 14.47 10.56 -17.26
N LEU A 295 13.28 9.95 -17.30
CA LEU A 295 12.91 8.86 -16.40
C LEU A 295 13.83 7.64 -16.58
N VAL A 296 14.18 7.30 -17.83
CA VAL A 296 15.13 6.24 -18.15
C VAL A 296 16.49 6.44 -17.48
N LYS A 297 16.96 7.67 -17.28
CA LYS A 297 18.23 7.92 -16.56
C LYS A 297 18.14 7.49 -15.11
N TYR A 298 17.07 7.88 -14.41
CA TYR A 298 16.84 7.48 -13.02
C TYR A 298 16.68 5.96 -12.88
N ILE A 299 15.95 5.32 -13.80
CA ILE A 299 15.84 3.86 -13.86
C ILE A 299 17.24 3.23 -14.02
N THR A 300 18.04 3.72 -14.97
CA THR A 300 19.37 3.16 -15.26
C THR A 300 20.30 3.29 -14.05
N GLU A 301 20.29 4.42 -13.36
CA GLU A 301 21.10 4.64 -12.15
C GLU A 301 20.65 3.71 -11.01
N ALA A 302 19.34 3.54 -10.82
CA ALA A 302 18.78 2.63 -9.82
C ALA A 302 19.09 1.16 -10.16
N GLU A 303 19.01 0.74 -11.43
CA GLU A 303 19.40 -0.60 -11.89
C GLU A 303 20.88 -0.89 -11.62
N GLN A 304 21.76 0.08 -11.87
CA GLN A 304 23.20 -0.06 -11.56
C GLN A 304 23.43 -0.24 -10.06
N LYS A 305 22.75 0.55 -9.23
CA LYS A 305 22.82 0.42 -7.76
C LYS A 305 22.26 -0.94 -7.31
N TYR A 306 21.13 -1.36 -7.86
CA TYR A 306 20.51 -2.65 -7.62
C TYR A 306 21.48 -3.80 -7.93
N ASP A 307 22.08 -3.80 -9.13
CA ASP A 307 23.02 -4.84 -9.56
C ASP A 307 24.29 -4.87 -8.69
N SER A 308 24.72 -3.71 -8.19
CA SER A 308 25.84 -3.63 -7.25
C SER A 308 25.49 -4.27 -5.89
N LEU A 309 24.33 -3.94 -5.33
CA LEU A 309 23.88 -4.48 -4.04
C LEU A 309 23.49 -5.97 -4.13
N LEU A 310 22.92 -6.40 -5.25
CA LEU A 310 22.58 -7.81 -5.46
C LEU A 310 23.81 -8.73 -5.37
N LYS A 311 24.98 -8.24 -5.80
CA LYS A 311 26.26 -8.98 -5.72
C LYS A 311 26.83 -9.05 -4.30
N THR A 312 26.40 -8.17 -3.39
CA THR A 312 26.86 -8.16 -2.01
C THR A 312 25.94 -8.95 -1.08
N LEU A 313 24.72 -9.28 -1.51
CA LEU A 313 23.82 -10.17 -0.79
C LEU A 313 24.38 -11.60 -0.69
N ASP A 314 23.85 -12.35 0.27
CA ASP A 314 24.04 -13.80 0.32
C ASP A 314 23.64 -14.43 -1.04
N PRO A 315 24.47 -15.29 -1.65
CA PRO A 315 24.21 -15.83 -2.99
C PRO A 315 22.88 -16.58 -3.12
N GLN A 316 22.46 -17.29 -2.07
CA GLN A 316 21.19 -18.02 -2.08
C GLN A 316 20.00 -17.07 -1.97
N LEU A 317 20.10 -16.03 -1.13
CA LEU A 317 19.11 -14.96 -1.04
C LEU A 317 18.98 -14.21 -2.38
N ALA A 318 20.10 -13.84 -3.00
CA ALA A 318 20.10 -13.16 -4.29
C ALA A 318 19.41 -14.00 -5.37
N LEU A 319 19.71 -15.31 -5.43
CA LEU A 319 19.07 -16.24 -6.37
C LEU A 319 17.57 -16.37 -6.11
N ASN A 320 17.15 -16.49 -4.85
CA ASN A 320 15.74 -16.59 -4.47
C ASN A 320 14.98 -15.32 -4.85
N TYR A 321 15.58 -14.14 -4.63
CA TYR A 321 14.98 -12.87 -4.98
C TYR A 321 14.82 -12.70 -6.50
N GLN A 322 15.86 -13.03 -7.26
CA GLN A 322 15.80 -13.03 -8.73
C GLN A 322 14.69 -13.96 -9.25
N LYS A 323 14.58 -15.17 -8.67
CA LYS A 323 13.50 -16.10 -9.02
C LYS A 323 12.12 -15.51 -8.73
N ARG A 324 11.91 -14.92 -7.55
CA ARG A 324 10.63 -14.28 -7.21
C ARG A 324 10.30 -13.16 -8.19
N ARG A 325 11.27 -12.31 -8.53
CA ARG A 325 11.08 -11.25 -9.54
C ARG A 325 10.61 -11.83 -10.88
N ASP A 326 11.27 -12.88 -11.35
CA ASP A 326 10.92 -13.53 -12.62
C ASP A 326 9.51 -14.15 -12.56
N GLU A 327 9.11 -14.74 -11.41
CA GLU A 327 7.74 -15.21 -11.17
C GLU A 327 6.71 -14.08 -11.30
N VAL A 328 6.97 -12.89 -10.73
CA VAL A 328 6.03 -11.77 -10.84
C VAL A 328 5.91 -11.29 -12.29
N ILE A 329 7.03 -11.19 -13.01
CA ILE A 329 7.02 -10.79 -14.43
C ILE A 329 6.15 -11.75 -15.24
N GLU A 330 6.23 -13.06 -14.97
CA GLU A 330 5.40 -14.07 -15.63
C GLU A 330 3.93 -14.01 -15.22
N GLU A 331 3.64 -13.79 -13.94
CA GLU A 331 2.28 -13.58 -13.41
C GLU A 331 1.64 -12.34 -14.06
N GLY A 332 2.36 -11.22 -14.11
CA GLY A 332 1.91 -9.96 -14.71
C GLY A 332 1.76 -10.03 -16.24
N GLY A 333 2.67 -10.73 -16.93
CA GLY A 333 2.61 -10.90 -18.39
C GLY A 333 1.40 -11.71 -18.85
N LYS A 334 0.94 -12.67 -18.04
CA LYS A 334 -0.31 -13.41 -18.29
C LYS A 334 -1.55 -12.52 -18.18
N ILE A 335 -1.51 -11.50 -17.34
CA ILE A 335 -2.62 -10.57 -17.11
C ILE A 335 -2.68 -9.52 -18.22
N HIS A 336 -1.53 -8.94 -18.57
CA HIS A 336 -1.43 -7.79 -19.48
C HIS A 336 -1.14 -8.18 -20.94
N GLY A 337 -0.87 -9.46 -21.22
CA GLY A 337 -0.70 -9.98 -22.59
C GLY A 337 0.59 -9.54 -23.30
N HIS A 338 1.56 -8.97 -22.59
CA HIS A 338 2.82 -8.46 -23.12
C HIS A 338 4.03 -9.04 -22.39
N ASP A 339 5.18 -9.09 -23.08
CA ASP A 339 6.46 -9.47 -22.49
C ASP A 339 6.97 -8.34 -21.59
N LEU A 340 6.72 -8.48 -20.28
CA LEU A 340 7.13 -7.54 -19.24
C LEU A 340 8.62 -7.69 -18.86
N ARG A 341 9.48 -8.34 -19.66
CA ARG A 341 10.90 -8.50 -19.29
C ARG A 341 11.74 -7.23 -19.47
N THR A 342 11.25 -6.26 -20.24
CA THR A 342 11.94 -5.00 -20.54
C THR A 342 11.05 -3.81 -20.22
N TRP A 343 11.66 -2.69 -19.80
CA TRP A 343 10.92 -1.44 -19.61
C TRP A 343 10.20 -1.03 -20.90
N SER A 344 8.90 -0.75 -20.75
CA SER A 344 8.04 -0.27 -21.82
C SER A 344 7.43 1.05 -21.40
N MET A 345 7.89 2.14 -22.01
CA MET A 345 7.29 3.45 -21.78
C MET A 345 5.91 3.51 -22.46
N PRO A 346 4.83 3.83 -21.72
CA PRO A 346 3.51 4.01 -22.32
C PRO A 346 3.52 5.25 -23.22
N ASN A 347 2.49 5.37 -24.06
CA ASN A 347 2.32 6.55 -24.90
C ASN A 347 2.01 7.74 -24.00
N VAL A 348 2.87 8.76 -24.05
CA VAL A 348 2.71 9.95 -23.21
C VAL A 348 1.41 10.68 -23.58
N ILE A 349 0.57 10.92 -22.57
CA ILE A 349 -0.63 11.74 -22.67
C ILE A 349 -0.21 13.21 -22.56
N VAL A 350 -0.29 13.94 -23.68
CA VAL A 350 0.14 15.34 -23.77
C VAL A 350 -0.87 16.29 -23.14
N ASP A 351 -2.16 16.00 -23.31
CA ASP A 351 -3.27 16.78 -22.78
C ASP A 351 -4.17 15.87 -21.94
N GLU A 352 -3.93 15.86 -20.64
CA GLU A 352 -4.71 15.06 -19.69
C GLU A 352 -6.17 15.53 -19.57
N GLU A 353 -6.44 16.83 -19.79
CA GLU A 353 -7.79 17.39 -19.71
C GLU A 353 -8.66 16.87 -20.87
N LEU A 354 -8.09 16.89 -22.08
CA LEU A 354 -8.69 16.28 -23.25
C LEU A 354 -8.84 14.76 -23.10
N TYR A 355 -7.81 14.08 -22.58
CA TYR A 355 -7.84 12.63 -22.36
C TYR A 355 -8.98 12.22 -21.41
N ARG A 356 -9.10 12.89 -20.26
CA ARG A 356 -10.19 12.67 -19.30
C ARG A 356 -11.55 12.94 -19.93
N SER A 357 -11.69 14.04 -20.69
CA SER A 357 -12.96 14.42 -21.34
C SER A 357 -13.42 13.41 -22.38
N ASN A 358 -12.50 12.87 -23.19
CA ASN A 358 -12.82 11.84 -24.19
C ASN A 358 -13.29 10.54 -23.54
N PHE A 359 -12.73 10.19 -22.38
CA PHE A 359 -13.11 9.00 -21.64
C PHE A 359 -14.49 9.14 -20.98
N THR A 360 -14.82 10.33 -20.47
CA THR A 360 -16.16 10.61 -19.91
C THR A 360 -17.26 10.65 -20.96
N ASN A 361 -16.95 11.05 -22.20
CA ASN A 361 -17.90 11.11 -23.31
C ASN A 361 -18.11 9.76 -24.03
N SER A 362 -17.26 8.76 -23.75
CA SER A 362 -17.30 7.43 -24.37
C SER A 362 -17.97 6.36 -23.50
N LYS A 363 -18.43 6.72 -22.30
CA LYS A 363 -19.28 5.89 -21.41
C LYS A 363 -20.71 6.39 -21.50
#